data_AF-A0A0K9UJZ8-F1
#
_entry.id   AF-A0A0K9UJZ8-F1
#
_cell.length_a   1.000
_cell.length_b   1.000
_cell.length_c   1.000
_cell.angle_alpha   90.00
_cell.angle_beta   90.00
_cell.angle_gamma   90.00
#
_symmetry.space_group_name_H-M   'P 1'
#
loop_
_entity.id
_entity.type
_entity.pdbx_description
1 polymer ?
#
loop_
_entity_poly.entity_id
_entity_poly.type
_entity_poly.pdbx_seq_one_letter_code
_entity_poly.pdbx_strand_id
1 'polypeptide(L)'
;MLKVIDVDFVSDHTLELTFNDGYQGYADLSVYFKKTPFSEIKDFKRFSLTRDGSLNWDGNELTAATLRDITKGSQKSVELSFNVQEMEAVIKQASWESMMEGRPDILQAAIRSYVEQFGHGQVIAKAGIKSRTSAYRS
;
A
#
# COMPACT_ATOMS: atom_id res chain seq x y z
N MET A 1 -13.09 -7.25 2.22
CA MET A 1 -12.32 -8.48 2.51
C MET A 1 -10.93 -8.06 2.94
N LEU A 2 -10.40 -8.65 4.01
CA LEU A 2 -9.07 -8.35 4.54
C LEU A 2 -8.00 -8.90 3.59
N LYS A 3 -6.92 -8.13 3.38
CA LYS A 3 -5.82 -8.48 2.47
C LYS A 3 -4.48 -8.02 3.04
N VAL A 4 -3.43 -8.80 2.86
CA VAL A 4 -2.05 -8.32 2.95
C VAL A 4 -1.78 -7.46 1.70
N ILE A 5 -1.26 -6.25 1.91
CA ILE A 5 -0.91 -5.31 0.83
C ILE A 5 0.59 -5.09 0.71
N ASP A 6 1.33 -5.39 1.77
CA ASP A 6 2.79 -5.28 1.80
C ASP A 6 3.37 -6.29 2.79
N VAL A 7 4.59 -6.74 2.51
CA VAL A 7 5.27 -7.80 3.26
C VAL A 7 6.78 -7.66 3.15
N ASP A 8 7.44 -7.54 4.30
CA ASP A 8 8.90 -7.49 4.40
C ASP A 8 9.43 -8.68 5.20
N PHE A 9 10.53 -9.25 4.73
CA PHE A 9 11.27 -10.26 5.48
C PHE A 9 12.13 -9.58 6.56
N VAL A 10 11.96 -9.99 7.81
CA VAL A 10 12.71 -9.44 8.95
C VAL A 10 13.84 -10.39 9.36
N SER A 11 13.48 -11.56 9.88
CA SER A 11 14.43 -12.57 10.35
C SER A 11 13.74 -13.91 10.56
N ASP A 12 14.47 -15.02 10.40
CA ASP A 12 13.97 -16.39 10.60
C ASP A 12 12.64 -16.67 9.87
N HIS A 13 11.55 -16.90 10.61
CA HIS A 13 10.18 -17.06 10.10
C HIS A 13 9.29 -15.85 10.43
N THR A 14 9.90 -14.69 10.64
CA THR A 14 9.20 -13.45 11.00
C THR A 14 9.08 -12.55 9.80
N LEU A 15 7.86 -12.10 9.53
CA LEU A 15 7.54 -11.11 8.50
C LEU A 15 6.96 -9.86 9.15
N GLU A 16 7.29 -8.71 8.58
CA GLU A 16 6.53 -7.49 8.81
C GLU A 16 5.41 -7.43 7.77
N LEU A 17 4.17 -7.27 8.21
CA LEU A 17 2.99 -7.32 7.37
C LEU A 17 2.21 -6.03 7.47
N THR A 18 1.75 -5.52 6.32
CA THR A 18 0.79 -4.43 6.24
C THR A 18 -0.51 -4.92 5.62
N PHE A 19 -1.62 -4.59 6.24
CA PHE A 19 -2.96 -5.01 5.84
C PHE A 19 -3.76 -3.83 5.26
N ASN A 20 -4.74 -4.14 4.41
CA ASN A 20 -5.63 -3.12 3.81
C ASN A 20 -6.57 -2.43 4.80
N ASP A 21 -6.68 -2.93 6.04
CA ASP A 21 -7.42 -2.31 7.14
C ASP A 21 -6.56 -1.29 7.93
N GLY A 22 -5.29 -1.12 7.54
CA GLY A 22 -4.32 -0.24 8.18
C GLY A 22 -3.55 -0.83 9.34
N TYR A 23 -3.80 -2.08 9.68
CA TYR A 23 -2.96 -2.74 10.66
C TYR A 23 -1.60 -3.07 10.07
N GLN A 24 -0.55 -2.85 10.87
CA GLN A 24 0.81 -3.21 10.54
C GLN A 24 1.47 -3.84 11.76
N GLY A 25 2.34 -4.82 11.53
CA GLY A 25 3.16 -5.37 12.60
C GLY A 25 3.94 -6.60 12.20
N TYR A 26 4.47 -7.29 13.21
CA TYR A 26 5.32 -8.46 13.03
C TYR A 26 4.53 -9.75 13.27
N ALA A 27 4.63 -10.68 12.33
CA ALA A 27 4.05 -12.02 12.40
C ALA A 27 5.16 -13.06 12.49
N ASP A 28 5.20 -13.81 13.59
CA ASP A 28 6.09 -14.96 13.75
C ASP A 28 5.38 -16.23 13.24
N LEU A 29 5.88 -16.78 12.13
CA LEU A 29 5.35 -17.96 11.46
C LEU A 29 6.02 -19.27 11.91
N SER A 30 6.93 -19.23 12.88
CA SER A 30 7.71 -20.40 13.33
C SER A 30 6.83 -21.59 13.75
N VAL A 31 5.63 -21.34 14.31
CA VAL A 31 4.71 -22.41 14.72
C VAL A 31 4.10 -23.11 13.51
N TYR A 32 3.83 -22.38 12.42
CA TYR A 32 3.28 -22.95 11.18
C TYR A 32 4.34 -23.78 10.46
N PHE A 33 5.57 -23.24 10.34
CA PHE A 33 6.69 -23.91 9.67
C PHE A 33 7.26 -25.11 10.44
N LYS A 34 6.77 -25.40 11.65
CA LYS A 34 7.07 -26.65 12.37
C LYS A 34 6.10 -27.78 12.06
N LYS A 35 5.01 -27.53 11.32
CA LYS A 35 3.94 -28.48 11.05
C LYS A 35 3.75 -28.66 9.55
N THR A 36 3.26 -29.82 9.14
CA THR A 36 2.81 -30.03 7.77
C THR A 36 1.60 -29.12 7.46
N PRO A 37 1.51 -28.58 6.24
CA PRO A 37 2.40 -28.80 5.09
C PRO A 37 3.65 -27.89 5.08
N PHE A 38 3.71 -26.84 5.91
CA PHE A 38 4.77 -25.82 5.85
C PHE A 38 6.16 -26.32 6.28
N SER A 39 6.24 -27.39 7.07
CA SER A 39 7.51 -27.99 7.49
C SER A 39 8.36 -28.54 6.34
N GLU A 40 7.76 -28.75 5.16
CA GLU A 40 8.47 -29.24 3.97
C GLU A 40 9.11 -28.11 3.15
N ILE A 41 8.76 -26.86 3.44
CA ILE A 41 9.30 -25.68 2.75
C ILE A 41 10.74 -25.45 3.21
N LYS A 42 11.69 -25.57 2.27
CA LYS A 42 13.11 -25.37 2.53
C LYS A 42 13.54 -23.92 2.49
N ASP A 43 12.85 -23.10 1.70
CA ASP A 43 13.17 -21.69 1.51
C ASP A 43 11.99 -20.81 1.93
N PHE A 44 12.04 -20.37 3.19
CA PHE A 44 11.03 -19.49 3.76
C PHE A 44 10.94 -18.14 3.02
N LYS A 45 12.03 -17.64 2.43
CA LYS A 45 12.02 -16.32 1.77
C LYS A 45 11.31 -16.36 0.42
N ARG A 46 11.10 -17.56 -0.14
CA ARG A 46 10.46 -17.75 -1.44
C ARG A 46 8.95 -17.86 -1.31
N PHE A 47 8.32 -16.77 -0.87
CA PHE A 47 6.87 -16.64 -0.87
C PHE A 47 6.38 -15.73 -1.99
N SER A 48 5.08 -15.81 -2.24
CA SER A 48 4.37 -14.94 -3.17
C SER A 48 3.12 -14.36 -2.51
N LEU A 49 2.82 -13.10 -2.82
CA LEU A 49 1.56 -12.46 -2.45
C LEU A 49 0.52 -12.75 -3.55
N THR A 50 -0.58 -13.38 -3.18
CA THR A 50 -1.66 -13.75 -4.10
C THR A 50 -2.59 -12.55 -4.38
N ARG A 51 -3.42 -12.63 -5.43
CA ARG A 51 -4.35 -11.54 -5.81
C ARG A 51 -5.44 -11.27 -4.77
N ASP A 52 -5.79 -12.30 -4.01
CA ASP A 52 -6.73 -12.23 -2.90
C ASP A 52 -6.09 -11.66 -1.63
N GLY A 53 -4.76 -11.50 -1.59
CA GLY A 53 -4.03 -10.87 -0.49
C GLY A 53 -3.52 -11.86 0.56
N SER A 54 -3.32 -13.12 0.18
CA SER A 54 -2.79 -14.20 1.02
C SER A 54 -1.32 -14.44 0.71
N LEU A 55 -0.58 -15.05 1.63
CA LEU A 55 0.81 -15.44 1.39
C LEU A 55 0.90 -16.92 1.04
N ASN A 56 1.61 -17.24 -0.03
CA ASN A 56 1.73 -18.60 -0.56
C ASN A 56 3.19 -19.03 -0.68
N TRP A 57 3.48 -20.23 -0.18
CA TRP A 57 4.75 -20.93 -0.34
C TRP A 57 4.53 -22.26 -1.04
N ASP A 58 4.95 -22.36 -2.30
CA ASP A 58 4.91 -23.58 -3.11
C ASP A 58 3.53 -24.30 -3.11
N GLY A 59 2.43 -23.53 -3.04
CA GLY A 59 1.06 -24.03 -3.03
C GLY A 59 0.43 -24.13 -1.64
N ASN A 60 1.19 -23.86 -0.58
CA ASN A 60 0.70 -23.78 0.79
C ASN A 60 0.38 -22.33 1.16
N GLU A 61 -0.89 -22.05 1.42
CA GLU A 61 -1.39 -20.69 1.61
C GLU A 61 -1.71 -20.37 3.07
N LEU A 62 -1.33 -19.17 3.51
CA LEU A 62 -1.81 -18.53 4.73
C LEU A 62 -2.65 -17.32 4.38
N THR A 63 -3.92 -17.36 4.77
CA THR A 63 -4.87 -16.28 4.50
C THR A 63 -4.52 -15.01 5.25
N ALA A 64 -4.94 -13.86 4.71
CA ALA A 64 -4.79 -12.57 5.38
C ALA A 64 -5.41 -12.56 6.80
N ALA A 65 -6.53 -13.26 7.02
CA ALA A 65 -7.16 -13.36 8.34
C ALA A 65 -6.27 -14.11 9.34
N THR A 66 -5.76 -15.28 8.95
CA THR A 66 -4.83 -16.06 9.78
C THR A 66 -3.59 -15.25 10.13
N LEU A 67 -3.01 -14.55 9.15
CA LEU A 67 -1.84 -13.70 9.35
C LEU A 67 -2.15 -12.53 10.29
N ARG A 68 -3.31 -11.90 10.13
CA ARG A 68 -3.76 -10.78 10.97
C ARG A 68 -3.92 -11.17 12.44
N ASP A 69 -4.44 -12.36 12.71
CA ASP A 69 -4.66 -12.88 14.07
C ASP A 69 -3.35 -13.11 14.83
N ILE A 70 -2.28 -13.50 14.13
CA ILE A 70 -0.96 -13.75 14.73
C ILE A 70 -0.06 -12.52 14.71
N THR A 71 -0.40 -11.50 13.93
CA THR A 71 0.41 -10.29 13.79
C THR A 71 0.31 -9.45 15.06
N LYS A 72 1.45 -9.29 15.73
CA LYS A 72 1.58 -8.38 16.87
C LYS A 72 2.01 -7.02 16.35
N GLY A 73 1.13 -6.06 16.47
CA GLY A 73 1.34 -4.74 15.92
C GLY A 73 0.31 -3.76 16.43
N SER A 74 0.12 -2.71 15.67
CA SER A 74 -0.82 -1.66 16.00
C SER A 74 -1.62 -1.30 14.77
N GLN A 75 -2.84 -0.81 15.01
CA GLN A 75 -3.55 -0.06 14.00
C GLN A 75 -2.71 1.19 13.73
N LYS A 76 -1.98 1.23 12.62
CA LYS A 76 -1.58 2.50 12.07
C LYS A 76 -2.87 3.06 11.48
N SER A 77 -3.18 4.32 11.71
CA SER A 77 -4.00 4.99 10.71
C SER A 77 -3.26 4.75 9.40
N VAL A 78 -3.93 4.20 8.39
CA VAL A 78 -3.49 4.44 7.02
C VAL A 78 -3.61 5.95 6.84
N GLU A 79 -2.64 6.68 7.36
CA GLU A 79 -2.11 7.74 6.55
C GLU A 79 -1.70 6.99 5.30
N LEU A 80 -2.53 7.09 4.26
CA LEU A 80 -2.04 7.13 2.89
C LEU A 80 -0.87 8.09 3.01
N SER A 81 0.34 7.55 3.21
CA SER A 81 1.43 8.31 3.80
C SER A 81 1.64 9.46 2.85
N PHE A 82 1.20 10.63 3.28
CA PHE A 82 1.11 11.79 2.44
C PHE A 82 2.53 12.30 2.40
N ASN A 83 3.38 11.67 1.59
CA ASN A 83 4.72 12.14 1.39
C ASN A 83 4.65 13.35 0.46
N VAL A 84 4.28 14.49 1.04
CA VAL A 84 4.25 15.79 0.37
C VAL A 84 5.57 16.05 -0.34
N GLN A 85 6.68 15.59 0.22
CA GLN A 85 8.00 15.80 -0.33
C GLN A 85 8.21 15.00 -1.63
N GLU A 86 7.78 13.74 -1.67
CA GLU A 86 7.76 12.94 -2.90
C GLU A 86 6.82 13.55 -3.95
N MET A 87 5.65 14.05 -3.53
CA MET A 87 4.69 14.61 -4.49
C MET A 87 5.11 15.99 -5.01
N GLU A 88 5.69 16.84 -4.16
CA GLU A 88 6.32 18.07 -4.61
C GLU A 88 7.45 17.79 -5.61
N ALA A 89 8.23 16.73 -5.40
CA ALA A 89 9.26 16.33 -6.34
C ALA A 89 8.66 15.92 -7.70
N VAL A 90 7.60 15.10 -7.71
CA VAL A 90 6.90 14.69 -8.95
C VAL A 90 6.31 15.89 -9.69
N ILE A 91 5.65 16.83 -8.99
CA ILE A 91 5.08 18.02 -9.63
C ILE A 91 6.17 18.99 -10.13
N LYS A 92 7.26 19.18 -9.38
CA LYS A 92 8.40 20.02 -9.81
C LYS A 92 9.06 19.43 -11.06
N GLN A 93 9.28 18.11 -11.08
CA GLN A 93 9.85 17.41 -12.22
C GLN A 93 8.94 17.50 -13.45
N ALA A 94 7.66 17.17 -13.31
CA ALA A 94 6.69 17.25 -14.41
C ALA A 94 6.53 18.67 -14.95
N SER A 95 6.65 19.69 -14.08
CA SER A 95 6.64 21.10 -14.47
C SER A 95 7.87 21.47 -15.29
N TRP A 96 9.06 21.01 -14.87
CA TRP A 96 10.30 21.22 -15.62
C TRP A 96 10.26 20.54 -16.98
N GLU A 97 9.86 19.27 -17.05
CA GLU A 97 9.71 18.50 -18.30
C GLU A 97 8.68 19.14 -19.23
N SER A 98 7.54 19.59 -18.68
CA SER A 98 6.52 20.30 -19.45
C SER A 98 7.06 21.58 -20.10
N MET A 99 7.85 22.36 -19.37
CA MET A 99 8.47 23.59 -19.88
C MET A 99 9.58 23.31 -20.90
N MET A 100 10.41 22.29 -20.66
CA MET A 100 11.49 21.91 -21.58
C MET A 100 10.96 21.33 -22.90
N GLU A 101 9.94 20.48 -22.83
CA GLU A 101 9.38 19.81 -24.00
C GLU A 101 8.27 20.63 -24.68
N GLY A 102 7.84 21.75 -24.09
CA GLY A 102 6.69 22.52 -24.57
C GLY A 102 5.38 21.74 -24.50
N ARG A 103 5.31 20.75 -23.59
CA ARG A 103 4.26 19.75 -23.49
C ARG A 103 3.44 19.92 -22.21
N PRO A 104 2.32 20.66 -22.24
CA PRO A 104 1.49 20.90 -21.06
C PRO A 104 0.81 19.64 -20.52
N ASP A 105 0.68 18.59 -21.33
CA ASP A 105 0.04 17.33 -20.98
C ASP A 105 0.80 16.53 -19.92
N ILE A 106 2.13 16.68 -19.83
CA ILE A 106 2.97 16.02 -18.82
C ILE A 106 2.58 16.48 -17.41
N LEU A 107 2.45 17.80 -17.23
CA LEU A 107 2.02 18.39 -15.96
C LEU A 107 0.56 18.02 -15.65
N GLN A 108 -0.31 18.02 -16.65
CA GLN A 108 -1.71 17.62 -16.47
C GLN A 108 -1.86 16.16 -16.04
N ALA A 109 -1.07 15.25 -16.61
CA ALA A 109 -1.08 13.84 -16.24
C ALA A 109 -0.62 13.62 -14.79
N ALA A 110 0.43 14.33 -14.35
CA ALA A 110 0.90 14.28 -12.96
C ALA A 110 -0.15 14.81 -11.97
N ILE A 111 -0.83 15.92 -12.29
CA ILE A 111 -1.94 16.46 -11.49
C ILE A 111 -3.14 15.52 -11.49
N ARG A 112 -3.44 14.86 -12.61
CA ARG A 112 -4.55 13.90 -12.68
C ARG A 112 -4.28 12.66 -11.84
N SER A 113 -3.07 12.12 -11.94
CA SER A 113 -2.61 11.00 -11.10
C SER A 113 -2.72 11.35 -9.61
N TYR A 114 -2.38 12.58 -9.23
CA TYR A 114 -2.61 13.10 -7.87
C TYR A 114 -4.07 13.00 -7.45
N VAL A 115 -4.99 13.50 -8.26
CA VAL A 115 -6.41 13.57 -7.90
C VAL A 115 -7.04 12.18 -7.85
N GLU A 116 -6.64 11.28 -8.76
CA GLU A 116 -7.13 9.89 -8.83
C GLU A 116 -6.62 9.03 -7.65
N GLN A 117 -5.37 9.22 -7.22
CA GLN A 117 -4.78 8.46 -6.12
C GLN A 117 -5.35 8.83 -4.74
N PHE A 118 -5.74 10.10 -4.54
CA PHE A 118 -6.12 10.63 -3.21
C PHE A 118 -7.61 11.00 -3.08
N GLY A 119 -8.34 11.04 -4.19
CA GLY A 119 -9.75 11.43 -4.23
C GLY A 119 -9.94 12.95 -4.13
N HIS A 120 -10.81 13.48 -4.99
CA HIS A 120 -11.09 14.91 -5.12
C HIS A 120 -11.34 15.65 -3.79
N GLY A 121 -12.09 15.04 -2.86
CA GLY A 121 -12.47 15.67 -1.60
C GLY A 121 -11.30 15.94 -0.65
N GLN A 122 -10.33 15.03 -0.58
CA GLN A 122 -9.16 15.19 0.29
C GLN A 122 -8.18 16.21 -0.27
N VAL A 123 -8.01 16.22 -1.60
CA VAL A 123 -7.16 17.19 -2.31
C VAL A 123 -7.67 18.62 -2.12
N ILE A 124 -8.98 18.85 -2.27
CA ILE A 124 -9.61 20.17 -2.09
C ILE A 124 -9.44 20.67 -0.64
N ALA A 125 -9.71 19.79 0.35
CA ALA A 125 -9.59 20.14 1.76
C ALA A 125 -8.15 20.51 2.17
N LYS A 126 -7.15 19.78 1.67
CA LYS A 126 -5.73 19.99 2.01
C LYS A 126 -5.06 21.12 1.23
N ALA A 127 -5.45 21.36 -0.02
CA ALA A 127 -4.91 22.46 -0.84
C ALA A 127 -5.45 23.84 -0.43
N GLY A 128 -6.35 23.92 0.55
CA GLY A 128 -7.00 25.17 0.95
C GLY A 128 -7.86 25.78 -0.15
N ILE A 129 -8.14 25.01 -1.21
CA ILE A 129 -8.95 25.44 -2.34
C ILE A 129 -10.39 25.49 -1.82
N LYS A 130 -10.91 26.70 -1.59
CA LYS A 130 -12.34 26.86 -1.29
C LYS A 130 -13.11 26.19 -2.43
N SER A 131 -13.86 25.14 -2.08
CA SER A 131 -14.78 24.46 -3.00
C SER A 131 -15.63 25.54 -3.68
N ARG A 132 -15.38 25.79 -4.97
CA ARG A 132 -16.29 26.60 -5.78
C ARG A 132 -17.46 25.69 -6.07
N THR A 133 -18.43 25.75 -5.17
CA THR A 133 -19.86 25.47 -5.33
C THR A 133 -20.17 24.45 -6.44
N SER A 134 -20.52 23.23 -6.03
CA SER A 134 -21.31 22.29 -6.84
C SER A 134 -22.39 23.07 -7.60
N ALA A 135 -22.28 23.11 -8.93
CA ALA A 135 -23.30 23.68 -9.82
C ALA A 135 -24.50 22.74 -10.02
N TYR A 136 -24.60 21.64 -9.26
CA TYR A 136 -25.79 20.80 -9.21
C TYR A 136 -26.62 21.20 -7.99
N ARG A 137 -27.51 22.18 -8.21
CA ARG A 137 -28.77 22.28 -7.46
C ARG A 137 -29.79 21.38 -8.16
N SER A 138 -30.58 20.70 -7.33
CA SER A 138 -31.75 19.88 -7.63
C SER A 138 -32.72 20.53 -8.60
#